data_AF-A0A926M1E8-F1
#
_entry.id   AF-A0A926M1E8-F1
#
_cell.length_a   1.000
_cell.length_b   1.000
_cell.length_c   1.000
_cell.angle_alpha   90.00
_cell.angle_beta   90.00
_cell.angle_gamma   90.00
#
_symmetry.space_group_name_H-M   'P 1'
#
loop_
_entity.id
_entity.type
_entity.pdbx_description
1 polymer ?
#
loop_
_entity_poly.entity_id
_entity_poly.type
_entity_poly.pdbx_seq_one_letter_code
_entity_poly.pdbx_strand_id
1 'polypeptide(L)'
;MAKNQKYLKYSKEQLIDEIEIIKSKKEYGITWEPQKENVIEKCKKEIPLIREQTNKSFKKDKELDYNFLIEGDNYHTLSVLNYTHPKSFDLIYIDPPYNTGNNDFYYNDKLVNDDDSYKHSKWLSFMSSRLELANKLLSNDGLFACSIDDNEFSQLKLLMDKIFKEKNIKTIVVKMSEASGLKMTSVKRLGTIPKYKEFLILAKKGGVRNLEFDFIKKSEWDNEYNIFLENFTLEDKKKIDEISQKKEITDKDLNLIDKKILKKVKISSLNKHYPKSLKDKNDIKKWNIDNAWRICRTAASPSVKKLVDDKKKVLKQILFCVKSKRDNLIYLAKSDYLKSSKKPRCQLVFAENNLSYHPGDIWSDISTTGLNNEGGVEFSNGKKPLQLMKRIIKSVKKKDALILDFFAGSASTVEAVLQLNKEDGGKRKYVVCENNPNSTKTNIVNDKCLQRIKNVSITGYGKNKPIPSNLKVFKTFFIERTFSDLDKIKITKEMTDIICFKENKFNSIEIKNSYKFFAGSNSKNYLGILFNLDDLNKFIEFIKNKDVKFKLYVFSLGNDNFEDEFYEIRDKISIMPIPNSLLEVYKKIFK
;
A
#
# COMPACT_ATOMS: atom_id res chain seq x y z
N MET A 1 -20.72 -24.68 4.04
CA MET A 1 -21.87 -25.00 4.91
C MET A 1 -21.75 -26.34 5.67
N ALA A 2 -20.71 -27.17 5.45
CA ALA A 2 -20.61 -28.50 6.08
C ALA A 2 -20.13 -28.53 7.56
N LYS A 3 -19.69 -27.42 8.17
CA LYS A 3 -19.13 -27.41 9.54
C LYS A 3 -20.15 -27.27 10.68
N ASN A 4 -21.42 -26.95 10.41
CA ASN A 4 -22.40 -26.62 11.47
C ASN A 4 -23.54 -27.64 11.66
N GLN A 5 -23.57 -28.75 10.92
CA GLN A 5 -24.62 -29.77 11.08
C GLN A 5 -24.50 -30.57 12.39
N LYS A 6 -23.32 -30.59 13.03
CA LYS A 6 -23.08 -31.30 14.30
C LYS A 6 -23.93 -30.74 15.44
N TYR A 7 -24.06 -29.42 15.53
CA TYR A 7 -24.73 -28.73 16.66
C TYR A 7 -26.25 -28.76 16.58
N LEU A 8 -26.82 -29.11 15.41
CA LEU A 8 -28.27 -29.24 15.24
C LEU A 8 -28.86 -30.46 15.98
N LYS A 9 -28.01 -31.39 16.43
CA LYS A 9 -28.41 -32.60 17.17
C LYS A 9 -28.14 -32.50 18.67
N TYR A 10 -27.58 -31.40 19.15
CA TYR A 10 -27.23 -31.24 20.56
C TYR A 10 -28.46 -30.82 21.37
N SER A 11 -28.60 -31.36 22.59
CA SER A 11 -29.55 -30.83 23.57
C SER A 11 -29.11 -29.45 24.08
N LYS A 12 -30.01 -28.73 24.76
CA LYS A 12 -29.68 -27.44 25.38
C LYS A 12 -28.53 -27.58 26.38
N GLU A 13 -28.51 -28.64 27.18
CA GLU A 13 -27.44 -28.92 28.14
C GLU A 13 -26.11 -29.18 27.43
N GLN A 14 -26.10 -29.97 26.36
CA GLN A 14 -24.89 -30.24 25.57
C GLN A 14 -24.33 -28.99 24.89
N LEU A 15 -25.18 -28.06 24.48
CA LEU A 15 -24.75 -26.76 23.97
C LEU A 15 -24.15 -25.88 25.07
N ILE A 16 -24.72 -25.91 26.29
CA ILE A 16 -24.20 -25.18 27.45
C ILE A 16 -22.82 -25.74 27.82
N ASP A 17 -22.67 -27.05 27.94
CA ASP A 17 -21.39 -27.72 28.25
C ASP A 17 -20.32 -27.42 27.20
N GLU A 18 -20.66 -27.48 25.91
CA GLU A 18 -19.72 -27.13 24.85
C GLU A 18 -19.32 -25.64 24.91
N ILE A 19 -20.25 -24.74 25.24
CA ILE A 19 -19.96 -23.32 25.47
C ILE A 19 -19.05 -23.13 26.69
N GLU A 20 -19.28 -23.84 27.78
CA GLU A 20 -18.42 -23.80 28.97
C GLU A 20 -17.01 -24.33 28.68
N ILE A 21 -16.90 -25.44 27.94
CA ILE A 21 -15.63 -26.00 27.48
C ILE A 21 -14.91 -24.98 26.57
N ILE A 22 -15.60 -24.36 25.62
CA ILE A 22 -15.01 -23.34 24.73
C ILE A 22 -14.58 -22.10 25.53
N LYS A 23 -15.38 -21.65 26.50
CA LYS A 23 -15.03 -20.53 27.40
C LYS A 23 -13.87 -20.87 28.34
N SER A 24 -13.71 -22.15 28.71
CA SER A 24 -12.61 -22.63 29.56
C SER A 24 -11.28 -22.70 28.81
N LYS A 25 -11.30 -22.84 27.48
CA LYS A 25 -10.11 -22.81 26.63
C LYS A 25 -9.56 -21.38 26.57
N LYS A 26 -8.58 -21.09 27.42
CA LYS A 26 -7.79 -19.86 27.35
C LYS A 26 -6.88 -19.91 26.13
N GLU A 27 -7.33 -19.34 25.02
CA GLU A 27 -6.46 -19.06 23.87
C GLU A 27 -5.68 -17.77 24.12
N TYR A 28 -4.38 -17.76 23.80
CA TYR A 28 -3.57 -16.54 23.81
C TYR A 28 -4.14 -15.55 22.78
N GLY A 29 -4.48 -14.33 23.23
CA GLY A 29 -5.02 -13.30 22.36
C GLY A 29 -5.61 -12.12 23.14
N ILE A 30 -6.27 -11.23 22.41
CA ILE A 30 -6.97 -10.06 22.96
C ILE A 30 -8.48 -10.33 23.05
N THR A 31 -9.08 -9.96 24.19
CA THR A 31 -10.52 -10.00 24.47
C THR A 31 -10.99 -8.62 24.91
N TRP A 32 -12.20 -8.23 24.52
CA TRP A 32 -12.80 -6.93 24.87
C TRP A 32 -14.33 -7.03 24.91
N GLU A 33 -14.98 -6.04 25.51
CA GLU A 33 -16.45 -5.97 25.58
C GLU A 33 -17.02 -5.48 24.22
N PRO A 34 -17.79 -6.30 23.49
CA PRO A 34 -18.29 -5.92 22.18
C PRO A 34 -19.25 -4.74 22.23
N GLN A 35 -19.06 -3.78 21.34
CA GLN A 35 -19.91 -2.59 21.22
C GLN A 35 -20.75 -2.64 19.95
N LYS A 36 -22.03 -2.27 20.06
CA LYS A 36 -22.95 -2.25 18.92
C LYS A 36 -22.84 -0.91 18.18
N GLU A 37 -22.71 -0.96 16.86
CA GLU A 37 -22.78 0.22 15.99
C GLU A 37 -24.07 0.19 15.16
N ASN A 38 -24.78 1.31 15.12
CA ASN A 38 -26.06 1.42 14.38
C ASN A 38 -25.90 1.09 12.88
N VAL A 39 -24.80 1.49 12.25
CA VAL A 39 -24.53 1.20 10.83
C VAL A 39 -24.39 -0.30 10.58
N ILE A 40 -23.78 -1.05 11.51
CA ILE A 40 -23.61 -2.49 11.43
C ILE A 40 -24.98 -3.18 11.55
N GLU A 41 -25.80 -2.75 12.52
CA GLU A 41 -27.15 -3.30 12.70
C GLU A 41 -28.05 -3.00 11.50
N LYS A 42 -27.94 -1.81 10.91
CA LYS A 42 -28.64 -1.48 9.65
C LYS A 42 -28.17 -2.35 8.50
N CYS A 43 -26.86 -2.57 8.32
CA CYS A 43 -26.35 -3.47 7.29
C CYS A 43 -26.85 -4.93 7.42
N LYS A 44 -27.28 -5.36 8.62
CA LYS A 44 -27.91 -6.67 8.82
C LYS A 44 -29.37 -6.69 8.36
N LYS A 45 -30.11 -5.61 8.59
CA LYS A 45 -31.56 -5.50 8.34
C LYS A 45 -31.89 -4.99 6.93
N GLU A 46 -31.11 -4.06 6.42
CA GLU A 46 -31.28 -3.34 5.16
C GLU A 46 -30.14 -3.70 4.18
N ILE A 47 -30.25 -3.26 2.93
CA ILE A 47 -29.21 -3.48 1.92
C ILE A 47 -28.39 -2.20 1.77
N PRO A 48 -27.07 -2.23 2.08
CA PRO A 48 -26.21 -1.07 1.88
C PRO A 48 -25.87 -0.93 0.39
N LEU A 49 -26.07 0.27 -0.16
CA LEU A 49 -25.77 0.64 -1.55
C LEU A 49 -25.08 2.00 -1.64
N ILE A 50 -24.68 2.39 -2.86
CA ILE A 50 -24.08 3.68 -3.19
C ILE A 50 -24.75 4.28 -4.43
N ARG A 51 -24.87 5.61 -4.45
CA ARG A 51 -25.44 6.35 -5.59
C ARG A 51 -24.48 7.45 -6.03
N GLU A 52 -24.33 7.63 -7.35
CA GLU A 52 -23.47 8.69 -7.90
C GLU A 52 -23.96 10.10 -7.49
N GLN A 53 -23.01 10.97 -7.16
CA GLN A 53 -23.16 12.41 -7.03
C GLN A 53 -22.60 13.09 -8.29
N THR A 54 -23.43 13.24 -9.32
CA THR A 54 -23.01 13.73 -10.65
C THR A 54 -22.41 15.14 -10.60
N ASN A 55 -22.95 16.01 -9.74
CA ASN A 55 -22.48 17.38 -9.52
C ASN A 55 -21.08 17.48 -8.88
N LYS A 56 -20.63 16.44 -8.17
CA LYS A 56 -19.30 16.36 -7.55
C LYS A 56 -18.28 15.62 -8.42
N SER A 57 -18.75 14.81 -9.37
CA SER A 57 -17.94 13.99 -10.26
C SER A 57 -17.33 14.81 -11.41
N PHE A 58 -16.18 14.39 -11.94
CA PHE A 58 -15.55 15.07 -13.06
C PHE A 58 -14.71 14.13 -13.94
N LYS A 59 -14.57 14.51 -15.22
CA LYS A 59 -13.70 13.86 -16.20
C LYS A 59 -12.73 14.90 -16.76
N LYS A 60 -11.42 14.68 -16.61
CA LYS A 60 -10.35 15.57 -17.12
C LYS A 60 -9.43 14.91 -18.13
N ASP A 61 -9.53 13.60 -18.29
CA ASP A 61 -8.77 12.85 -19.29
C ASP A 61 -9.69 11.86 -20.01
N LYS A 62 -9.61 11.78 -21.35
CA LYS A 62 -10.45 10.86 -22.14
C LYS A 62 -9.94 9.41 -22.09
N GLU A 63 -8.64 9.23 -21.88
CA GLU A 63 -7.90 7.96 -21.95
C GLU A 63 -7.66 7.31 -20.57
N LEU A 64 -8.16 7.93 -19.49
CA LEU A 64 -8.05 7.39 -18.14
C LEU A 64 -9.38 6.83 -17.65
N ASP A 65 -9.31 5.70 -16.94
CA ASP A 65 -10.42 5.19 -16.14
C ASP A 65 -10.77 6.15 -14.99
N TYR A 66 -11.93 5.95 -14.38
CA TYR A 66 -12.35 6.70 -13.21
C TYR A 66 -11.69 6.18 -11.93
N ASN A 67 -11.38 7.09 -11.02
CA ASN A 67 -11.15 6.80 -9.60
C ASN A 67 -12.42 7.09 -8.80
N PHE A 68 -12.45 6.64 -7.54
CA PHE A 68 -13.67 6.68 -6.74
C PHE A 68 -13.47 7.35 -5.39
N LEU A 69 -14.37 8.27 -5.05
CA LEU A 69 -14.58 8.80 -3.70
C LEU A 69 -15.97 8.39 -3.24
N ILE A 70 -16.08 7.78 -2.07
CA ILE A 70 -17.35 7.39 -1.47
C ILE A 70 -17.53 8.20 -0.18
N GLU A 71 -18.57 9.02 -0.15
CA GLU A 71 -18.99 9.81 1.01
C GLU A 71 -19.97 8.98 1.85
N GLY A 72 -19.56 8.60 3.06
CA GLY A 72 -20.39 7.80 3.95
C GLY A 72 -19.59 6.99 4.95
N ASP A 73 -20.30 6.25 5.81
CA ASP A 73 -19.63 5.43 6.81
C ASP A 73 -18.76 4.36 6.16
N ASN A 74 -17.53 4.22 6.66
CA ASN A 74 -16.57 3.29 6.09
C ASN A 74 -16.96 1.82 6.28
N TYR A 75 -17.71 1.43 7.32
CA TYR A 75 -18.26 0.08 7.42
C TYR A 75 -19.30 -0.18 6.31
N HIS A 76 -20.16 0.79 6.01
CA HIS A 76 -21.11 0.72 4.90
C HIS A 76 -20.37 0.57 3.57
N THR A 77 -19.39 1.42 3.33
CA THR A 77 -18.56 1.38 2.11
C THR A 77 -17.84 0.04 1.96
N LEU A 78 -17.19 -0.44 3.01
CA LEU A 78 -16.53 -1.74 3.01
C LEU A 78 -17.51 -2.89 2.73
N SER A 79 -18.75 -2.79 3.24
CA SER A 79 -19.81 -3.76 2.95
C SER A 79 -20.16 -3.78 1.45
N VAL A 80 -20.34 -2.61 0.83
CA VAL A 80 -20.59 -2.49 -0.62
C VAL A 80 -19.41 -3.00 -1.45
N LEU A 81 -18.19 -2.67 -1.02
CA LEU A 81 -16.96 -3.14 -1.68
C LEU A 81 -16.84 -4.67 -1.61
N ASN A 82 -17.33 -5.32 -0.55
CA ASN A 82 -17.28 -6.78 -0.45
C ASN A 82 -18.17 -7.48 -1.49
N TYR A 83 -19.18 -6.79 -2.03
CA TYR A 83 -20.00 -7.29 -3.14
C TYR A 83 -19.34 -7.06 -4.51
N THR A 84 -18.57 -5.99 -4.64
CA THR A 84 -18.10 -5.49 -5.93
C THR A 84 -16.64 -5.84 -6.21
N HIS A 85 -15.78 -5.75 -5.20
CA HIS A 85 -14.33 -5.86 -5.29
C HIS A 85 -13.71 -6.89 -4.33
N PRO A 86 -14.29 -8.10 -4.15
CA PRO A 86 -13.70 -9.11 -3.28
C PRO A 86 -12.32 -9.52 -3.79
N LYS A 87 -11.31 -9.51 -2.90
CA LYS A 87 -9.90 -9.85 -3.21
C LYS A 87 -9.28 -9.02 -4.35
N SER A 88 -9.77 -7.81 -4.60
CA SER A 88 -9.30 -7.00 -5.74
C SER A 88 -8.22 -5.97 -5.39
N PHE A 89 -8.06 -5.62 -4.12
CA PHE A 89 -7.18 -4.52 -3.73
C PHE A 89 -5.73 -4.98 -3.54
N ASP A 90 -4.79 -4.28 -4.19
CA ASP A 90 -3.36 -4.56 -4.10
C ASP A 90 -2.71 -3.84 -2.91
N LEU A 91 -3.28 -2.73 -2.50
CA LEU A 91 -2.92 -1.99 -1.30
C LEU A 91 -4.17 -1.52 -0.59
N ILE A 92 -4.22 -1.74 0.72
CA ILE A 92 -5.16 -1.06 1.62
C ILE A 92 -4.30 -0.27 2.60
N TYR A 93 -4.43 1.04 2.60
CA TYR A 93 -3.81 1.93 3.58
C TYR A 93 -4.90 2.54 4.45
N ILE A 94 -4.66 2.64 5.76
CA ILE A 94 -5.55 3.38 6.66
C ILE A 94 -4.77 4.20 7.69
N ASP A 95 -5.36 5.32 8.06
CA ASP A 95 -4.94 6.18 9.17
C ASP A 95 -6.14 6.39 10.12
N PRO A 96 -6.51 5.37 10.92
CA PRO A 96 -7.67 5.45 11.81
C PRO A 96 -7.48 6.49 12.92
N PRO A 97 -8.54 6.89 13.64
CA PRO A 97 -8.42 7.72 14.83
C PRO A 97 -7.51 7.09 15.88
N TYR A 98 -6.66 7.90 16.53
CA TYR A 98 -5.66 7.44 17.49
C TYR A 98 -6.19 7.35 18.92
N ASN A 99 -7.45 7.78 19.15
CA ASN A 99 -8.11 7.72 20.46
C ASN A 99 -7.32 8.50 21.52
N THR A 100 -6.85 9.70 21.18
CA THR A 100 -5.93 10.48 22.02
C THR A 100 -6.60 11.23 23.17
N GLY A 101 -7.94 11.24 23.22
CA GLY A 101 -8.74 12.05 24.15
C GLY A 101 -8.83 13.53 23.75
N ASN A 102 -8.05 13.99 22.77
CA ASN A 102 -8.11 15.37 22.29
C ASN A 102 -9.29 15.58 21.33
N ASN A 103 -9.75 16.82 21.21
CA ASN A 103 -10.66 17.22 20.13
C ASN A 103 -9.91 17.27 18.79
N ASP A 104 -9.49 16.12 18.25
CA ASP A 104 -9.01 16.09 16.88
C ASP A 104 -10.19 16.33 15.94
N PHE A 105 -10.04 17.31 15.06
CA PHE A 105 -11.14 17.93 14.30
C PHE A 105 -11.85 16.98 13.32
N TYR A 106 -11.25 15.83 13.00
CA TYR A 106 -11.53 15.04 11.80
C TYR A 106 -12.19 13.69 12.07
N TYR A 107 -11.89 13.09 13.22
CA TYR A 107 -12.60 11.95 13.78
C TYR A 107 -13.11 12.39 15.14
N ASN A 108 -14.28 11.92 15.56
CA ASN A 108 -14.69 12.15 16.94
C ASN A 108 -13.75 11.31 17.83
N ASP A 109 -12.55 11.83 18.14
CA ASP A 109 -11.58 11.23 19.07
C ASP A 109 -12.18 11.14 20.49
N LYS A 110 -13.38 11.72 20.69
CA LYS A 110 -14.38 11.28 21.67
C LYS A 110 -15.23 10.11 21.15
N LEU A 111 -14.63 9.01 20.72
CA LEU A 111 -15.38 7.74 20.78
C LEU A 111 -15.68 7.39 22.26
N VAL A 112 -14.95 8.04 23.17
CA VAL A 112 -14.92 7.75 24.59
C VAL A 112 -14.40 8.97 25.37
N ASN A 113 -14.99 9.28 26.53
CA ASN A 113 -14.39 10.26 27.46
C ASN A 113 -13.15 9.63 28.12
N ASP A 114 -12.16 10.42 28.55
CA ASP A 114 -10.95 9.89 29.21
C ASP A 114 -11.26 9.03 30.45
N ASP A 115 -12.37 9.33 31.13
CA ASP A 115 -12.88 8.62 32.31
C ASP A 115 -13.70 7.36 31.99
N ASP A 116 -13.95 7.04 30.72
CA ASP A 116 -14.74 5.87 30.34
C ASP A 116 -13.85 4.62 30.24
N SER A 117 -14.10 3.70 31.16
CA SER A 117 -13.38 2.44 31.32
C SER A 117 -13.46 1.51 30.10
N TYR A 118 -14.41 1.73 29.18
CA TYR A 118 -14.59 0.95 27.96
C TYR A 118 -13.91 1.55 26.73
N LYS A 119 -13.01 2.53 26.89
CA LYS A 119 -12.42 3.25 25.75
C LYS A 119 -11.79 2.38 24.68
N HIS A 120 -10.91 1.48 25.11
CA HIS A 120 -10.24 0.56 24.22
C HIS A 120 -11.22 -0.47 23.63
N SER A 121 -12.23 -0.90 24.39
CA SER A 121 -13.25 -1.84 23.92
C SER A 121 -14.12 -1.26 22.80
N LYS A 122 -14.47 0.04 22.89
CA LYS A 122 -15.18 0.78 21.83
C LYS A 122 -14.33 0.91 20.58
N TRP A 123 -13.08 1.33 20.72
CA TRP A 123 -12.16 1.47 19.60
C TRP A 123 -11.87 0.12 18.92
N LEU A 124 -11.62 -0.94 19.69
CA LEU A 124 -11.42 -2.30 19.18
C LEU A 124 -12.65 -2.83 18.46
N SER A 125 -13.86 -2.61 18.98
CA SER A 125 -15.10 -3.02 18.30
C SER A 125 -15.27 -2.32 16.96
N PHE A 126 -15.00 -1.01 16.92
CA PHE A 126 -15.02 -0.19 15.71
C PHE A 126 -14.00 -0.67 14.67
N MET A 127 -12.77 -0.95 15.10
CA MET A 127 -11.70 -1.39 14.19
C MET A 127 -11.88 -2.84 13.73
N SER A 128 -12.26 -3.76 14.62
CA SER A 128 -12.39 -5.19 14.31
C SER A 128 -13.35 -5.42 13.16
N SER A 129 -14.54 -4.80 13.21
CA SER A 129 -15.58 -4.94 12.19
C SER A 129 -15.10 -4.50 10.79
N ARG A 130 -14.31 -3.43 10.74
CA ARG A 130 -13.75 -2.85 9.49
C ARG A 130 -12.57 -3.65 8.97
N LEU A 131 -11.64 -4.06 9.84
CA LEU A 131 -10.47 -4.85 9.47
C LEU A 131 -10.86 -6.23 8.92
N GLU A 132 -11.91 -6.85 9.47
CA GLU A 132 -12.46 -8.12 8.96
C GLU A 132 -12.99 -7.98 7.53
N LEU A 133 -13.71 -6.88 7.23
CA LEU A 133 -14.18 -6.60 5.88
C LEU A 133 -13.02 -6.26 4.94
N ALA A 134 -12.04 -5.47 5.40
CA ALA A 134 -10.86 -5.12 4.61
C ALA A 134 -10.01 -6.35 4.23
N ASN A 135 -9.85 -7.32 5.13
CA ASN A 135 -9.11 -8.56 4.86
C ASN A 135 -9.75 -9.40 3.72
N LYS A 136 -11.08 -9.34 3.58
CA LYS A 136 -11.81 -9.99 2.48
C LYS A 136 -11.61 -9.27 1.13
N LEU A 137 -11.37 -7.97 1.16
CA LEU A 137 -11.11 -7.12 -0.01
C LEU A 137 -9.66 -7.21 -0.50
N LEU A 138 -8.72 -7.48 0.39
CA LEU A 138 -7.30 -7.58 0.06
C LEU A 138 -7.05 -8.76 -0.89
N SER A 139 -6.35 -8.51 -2.00
CA SER A 139 -5.89 -9.56 -2.90
C SER A 139 -4.94 -10.53 -2.21
N ASN A 140 -4.66 -11.68 -2.82
CA ASN A 140 -3.80 -12.70 -2.21
C ASN A 140 -2.38 -12.19 -1.94
N ASP A 141 -1.86 -11.35 -2.83
CA ASP A 141 -0.55 -10.70 -2.71
C ASP A 141 -0.65 -9.24 -2.26
N GLY A 142 -1.83 -8.78 -1.84
CA GLY A 142 -2.06 -7.40 -1.42
C GLY A 142 -1.32 -7.05 -0.13
N LEU A 143 -0.96 -5.78 0.02
CA LEU A 143 -0.40 -5.21 1.24
C LEU A 143 -1.50 -4.46 2.01
N PHE A 144 -1.65 -4.77 3.29
CA PHE A 144 -2.39 -3.94 4.23
C PHE A 144 -1.39 -3.12 5.05
N ALA A 145 -1.63 -1.82 5.20
CA ALA A 145 -0.79 -0.89 5.94
C ALA A 145 -1.64 0.02 6.83
N CYS A 146 -1.33 0.10 8.11
CA CYS A 146 -2.06 0.95 9.06
C CYS A 146 -1.10 1.82 9.86
N SER A 147 -1.30 3.13 9.83
CA SER A 147 -0.65 4.06 10.74
C SER A 147 -1.36 4.06 12.09
N ILE A 148 -0.59 4.16 13.17
CA ILE A 148 -1.12 4.27 14.54
C ILE A 148 -0.07 4.90 15.45
N ASP A 149 -0.52 5.56 16.52
CA ASP A 149 0.37 6.07 17.55
C ASP A 149 0.47 5.14 18.77
N ASP A 150 1.17 5.56 19.82
CA ASP A 150 1.38 4.74 21.02
C ASP A 150 0.07 4.38 21.78
N ASN A 151 -1.04 5.10 21.64
CA ASN A 151 -2.23 4.92 22.49
C ASN A 151 -2.94 3.58 22.24
N GLU A 152 -3.10 3.21 20.96
CA GLU A 152 -3.81 1.99 20.54
C GLU A 152 -2.90 0.99 19.80
N PHE A 153 -1.59 1.24 19.75
CA PHE A 153 -0.63 0.38 19.05
C PHE A 153 -0.72 -1.09 19.51
N SER A 154 -0.69 -1.33 20.81
CA SER A 154 -0.68 -2.69 21.38
C SER A 154 -1.98 -3.43 21.07
N GLN A 155 -3.12 -2.75 21.24
CA GLN A 155 -4.47 -3.24 21.00
C GLN A 155 -4.66 -3.58 19.52
N LEU A 156 -4.27 -2.67 18.64
CA LEU A 156 -4.32 -2.87 17.19
C LEU A 156 -3.40 -4.02 16.75
N LYS A 157 -2.18 -4.10 17.29
CA LYS A 157 -1.23 -5.16 16.92
C LYS A 157 -1.80 -6.54 17.23
N LEU A 158 -2.35 -6.75 18.43
CA LEU A 158 -2.97 -8.02 18.81
C LEU A 158 -4.23 -8.33 17.99
N LEU A 159 -5.04 -7.31 17.69
CA LEU A 159 -6.20 -7.46 16.80
C LEU A 159 -5.78 -7.88 15.38
N MET A 160 -4.75 -7.23 14.83
CA MET A 160 -4.20 -7.58 13.52
C MET A 160 -3.56 -8.97 13.53
N ASP A 161 -2.89 -9.38 14.61
CA ASP A 161 -2.34 -10.73 14.77
C ASP A 161 -3.43 -11.78 14.68
N LYS A 162 -4.60 -11.53 15.29
CA LYS A 162 -5.78 -12.40 15.20
C LYS A 162 -6.31 -12.48 13.77
N ILE A 163 -6.37 -11.36 13.03
CA ILE A 163 -6.99 -11.30 11.69
C ILE A 163 -6.05 -11.80 10.58
N PHE A 164 -4.78 -11.40 10.60
CA PHE A 164 -3.81 -11.66 9.54
C PHE A 164 -2.81 -12.77 9.86
N LYS A 165 -2.75 -13.23 11.12
CA LYS A 165 -1.74 -14.11 11.72
C LYS A 165 -0.44 -13.38 12.02
N GLU A 166 0.11 -13.58 13.21
CA GLU A 166 1.32 -12.89 13.69
C GLU A 166 2.52 -12.98 12.72
N LYS A 167 2.79 -14.18 12.17
CA LYS A 167 3.89 -14.40 11.20
C LYS A 167 3.77 -13.57 9.91
N ASN A 168 2.58 -13.04 9.65
CA ASN A 168 2.25 -12.29 8.45
C ASN A 168 2.33 -10.77 8.63
N ILE A 169 2.80 -10.32 9.79
CA ILE A 169 2.86 -8.91 10.16
C ILE A 169 4.30 -8.44 10.36
N LYS A 170 4.54 -7.17 10.04
CA LYS A 170 5.76 -6.43 10.41
C LYS A 170 5.38 -5.05 10.90
N THR A 171 6.13 -4.54 11.87
CA THR A 171 5.97 -3.18 12.39
C THR A 171 7.16 -2.35 11.99
N ILE A 172 6.90 -1.12 11.56
CA ILE A 172 7.90 -0.12 11.23
C ILE A 172 7.67 1.08 12.16
N VAL A 173 8.75 1.62 12.71
CA VAL A 173 8.74 2.87 13.47
C VAL A 173 9.01 4.02 12.52
N VAL A 174 8.16 5.04 12.53
CA VAL A 174 8.29 6.21 11.66
C VAL A 174 8.50 7.44 12.51
N LYS A 175 9.52 8.24 12.21
CA LYS A 175 9.69 9.56 12.82
C LYS A 175 8.64 10.49 12.23
N MET A 176 7.71 10.95 13.07
CA MET A 176 6.56 11.77 12.70
C MET A 176 6.53 13.12 13.45
N SER A 177 7.59 13.44 14.19
CA SER A 177 7.73 14.75 14.83
C SER A 177 9.19 15.14 15.05
N GLU A 178 9.42 16.45 15.15
CA GLU A 178 10.73 17.05 15.37
C GLU A 178 10.96 17.47 16.83
N ALA A 179 12.23 17.57 17.21
CA ALA A 179 12.66 18.04 18.52
C ALA A 179 12.61 19.58 18.62
N SER A 180 11.42 20.16 18.51
CA SER A 180 11.25 21.62 18.49
C SER A 180 10.00 22.11 19.23
N GLY A 181 9.98 23.41 19.54
CA GLY A 181 8.81 24.11 20.11
C GLY A 181 8.43 23.72 21.54
N LEU A 182 7.13 23.77 21.82
CA LEU A 182 6.52 23.52 23.15
C LEU A 182 6.93 22.17 23.77
N LYS A 183 7.19 21.15 22.94
CA LYS A 183 7.67 19.84 23.42
C LYS A 183 8.98 19.98 24.18
N MET A 184 9.94 20.74 23.65
CA MET A 184 11.25 20.94 24.28
C MET A 184 11.15 21.80 25.54
N THR A 185 10.17 22.70 25.61
CA THR A 185 9.87 23.45 26.84
C THR A 185 9.44 22.51 27.96
N SER A 186 8.57 21.55 27.69
CA SER A 186 8.16 20.54 28.69
C SER A 186 9.33 19.66 29.13
N VAL A 187 10.23 19.27 28.23
CA VAL A 187 11.47 18.54 28.59
C VAL A 187 12.31 19.36 29.56
N LYS A 188 12.53 20.64 29.26
CA LYS A 188 13.33 21.54 30.11
C LYS A 188 12.67 21.82 31.47
N ARG A 189 11.35 21.96 31.50
CA ARG A 189 10.60 22.34 32.70
C ARG A 189 10.29 21.16 33.62
N LEU A 190 9.96 20.00 33.04
CA LEU A 190 9.39 18.85 33.75
C LEU A 190 10.22 17.57 33.58
N GLY A 191 11.30 17.58 32.79
CA GLY A 191 12.11 16.39 32.54
C GLY A 191 11.40 15.29 31.74
N THR A 192 10.33 15.62 31.01
CA THR A 192 9.53 14.63 30.27
C THR A 192 10.27 14.08 29.04
N ILE A 193 9.84 12.91 28.56
CA ILE A 193 10.37 12.31 27.34
C ILE A 193 9.51 12.77 26.15
N PRO A 194 10.09 13.43 25.13
CA PRO A 194 9.33 13.91 23.98
C PRO A 194 8.98 12.76 23.02
N LYS A 195 7.73 12.72 22.54
CA LYS A 195 7.26 11.77 21.53
C LYS A 195 7.58 12.27 20.11
N TYR A 196 8.37 11.48 19.38
CA TYR A 196 8.74 11.71 17.98
C TYR A 196 8.25 10.65 17.00
N LYS A 197 7.81 9.50 17.51
CA LYS A 197 7.55 8.31 16.71
C LYS A 197 6.07 7.99 16.63
N GLU A 198 5.70 7.40 15.51
CA GLU A 198 4.46 6.65 15.31
C GLU A 198 4.84 5.27 14.73
N PHE A 199 3.84 4.41 14.56
CA PHE A 199 4.01 3.06 14.04
C PHE A 199 3.26 2.88 12.73
N LEU A 200 3.83 2.07 11.85
CA LEU A 200 3.21 1.58 10.64
C LEU A 200 3.18 0.06 10.71
N ILE A 201 2.00 -0.53 10.83
CA ILE A 201 1.81 -1.98 10.88
C ILE A 201 1.48 -2.47 9.47
N LEU A 202 2.31 -3.36 8.95
CA LEU A 202 2.18 -3.99 7.64
C LEU A 202 1.67 -5.43 7.78
N ALA A 203 0.75 -5.85 6.92
CA ALA A 203 0.29 -7.23 6.84
C ALA A 203 0.13 -7.70 5.39
N LYS A 204 0.49 -8.96 5.11
CA LYS A 204 0.25 -9.65 3.84
C LYS A 204 -0.15 -11.09 4.10
N LYS A 205 -1.13 -11.64 3.39
CA LYS A 205 -1.65 -13.01 3.61
C LYS A 205 -0.57 -14.11 3.55
N GLY A 206 0.47 -13.90 2.73
CA GLY A 206 1.61 -14.81 2.57
C GLY A 206 2.90 -14.38 3.29
N GLY A 207 2.84 -13.49 4.27
CA GLY A 207 4.01 -12.91 4.93
C GLY A 207 4.43 -11.57 4.32
N VAL A 208 4.93 -10.63 5.14
CA VAL A 208 5.47 -9.36 4.63
C VAL A 208 6.81 -9.61 3.92
N ARG A 209 6.71 -9.89 2.61
CA ARG A 209 7.82 -10.14 1.69
C ARG A 209 7.49 -9.58 0.30
N ASN A 210 8.48 -9.57 -0.59
CA ASN A 210 8.37 -9.07 -1.96
C ASN A 210 7.93 -7.60 -2.03
N LEU A 211 8.45 -6.78 -1.10
CA LEU A 211 8.29 -5.32 -1.12
C LEU A 211 9.57 -4.66 -1.65
N GLU A 212 9.41 -3.55 -2.37
CA GLU A 212 10.53 -2.81 -2.95
C GLU A 212 10.62 -1.40 -2.37
N PHE A 213 11.73 -1.09 -1.71
CA PHE A 213 11.95 0.23 -1.12
C PHE A 213 13.12 0.94 -1.78
N ASP A 214 12.95 2.24 -2.05
CA ASP A 214 14.06 3.09 -2.45
C ASP A 214 15.08 3.18 -1.30
N PHE A 215 16.35 3.01 -1.64
CA PHE A 215 17.45 3.14 -0.68
C PHE A 215 17.60 4.62 -0.28
N ILE A 216 17.81 4.86 1.01
CA ILE A 216 18.02 6.20 1.57
C ILE A 216 19.50 6.56 1.41
N LYS A 217 19.78 7.74 0.85
CA LYS A 217 21.15 8.28 0.78
C LYS A 217 21.62 8.69 2.17
N LYS A 218 22.87 8.37 2.50
CA LYS A 218 23.47 8.83 3.75
C LYS A 218 23.67 10.35 3.74
N SER A 219 23.29 10.99 4.85
CA SER A 219 23.48 12.42 5.05
C SER A 219 24.94 12.79 5.34
N GLU A 220 25.74 11.86 5.85
CA GLU A 220 27.14 12.10 6.21
C GLU A 220 28.08 11.09 5.55
N TRP A 221 29.33 11.51 5.38
CA TRP A 221 30.40 10.62 4.95
C TRP A 221 30.82 9.73 6.12
N ASP A 222 30.97 8.44 5.85
CA ASP A 222 31.47 7.49 6.85
C ASP A 222 32.99 7.53 6.87
N ASN A 223 33.56 8.06 7.95
CA ASN A 223 35.00 8.25 8.11
C ASN A 223 35.79 6.93 8.20
N GLU A 224 35.13 5.76 8.30
CA GLU A 224 35.82 4.48 8.09
C GLU A 224 36.33 4.31 6.66
N TYR A 225 35.69 4.97 5.68
CA TYR A 225 36.16 5.01 4.29
C TYR A 225 37.30 6.03 4.16
N ASN A 226 38.49 5.61 4.58
CA ASN A 226 39.68 6.45 4.66
C ASN A 226 40.87 5.93 3.82
N ILE A 227 40.66 4.87 3.03
CA ILE A 227 41.65 4.29 2.13
C ILE A 227 41.39 4.77 0.70
N PHE A 228 42.42 5.29 0.03
CA PHE A 228 42.38 5.70 -1.37
C PHE A 228 43.21 4.73 -2.23
N LEU A 229 42.65 4.33 -3.37
CA LEU A 229 43.31 3.47 -4.35
C LEU A 229 43.97 4.33 -5.45
N GLU A 230 45.28 4.52 -5.35
CA GLU A 230 46.08 5.25 -6.35
C GLU A 230 46.24 4.42 -7.62
N ASN A 231 46.30 5.07 -8.78
CA ASN A 231 46.40 4.44 -10.11
C ASN A 231 45.25 3.49 -10.46
N PHE A 232 44.15 3.53 -9.71
CA PHE A 232 42.91 2.83 -10.00
C PHE A 232 41.98 3.76 -10.78
N THR A 233 41.64 3.41 -12.01
CA THR A 233 40.79 4.25 -12.88
C THR A 233 39.34 3.82 -12.86
N LEU A 234 38.44 4.69 -13.33
CA LEU A 234 37.02 4.34 -13.45
C LEU A 234 36.81 3.21 -14.47
N GLU A 235 37.60 3.16 -15.55
CA GLU A 235 37.66 2.02 -16.48
C GLU A 235 38.01 0.71 -15.77
N ASP A 236 38.99 0.75 -14.86
CA ASP A 236 39.40 -0.42 -14.10
C ASP A 236 38.24 -0.93 -13.21
N LYS A 237 37.51 0.00 -12.58
CA LYS A 237 36.34 -0.35 -11.77
C LYS A 237 35.22 -0.94 -12.62
N LYS A 238 34.85 -0.31 -13.73
CA LYS A 238 33.83 -0.82 -14.66
C LYS A 238 34.15 -2.24 -15.12
N LYS A 239 35.41 -2.53 -15.48
CA LYS A 239 35.85 -3.88 -15.86
C LYS A 239 35.67 -4.90 -14.73
N ILE A 240 35.97 -4.53 -13.49
CA ILE A 240 35.74 -5.40 -12.33
C ILE A 240 34.24 -5.66 -12.13
N ASP A 241 33.40 -4.65 -12.28
CA ASP A 241 31.94 -4.78 -12.15
C ASP A 241 31.35 -5.66 -13.25
N GLU A 242 31.76 -5.48 -14.50
CA GLU A 242 31.37 -6.32 -15.65
C GLU A 242 31.72 -7.80 -15.41
N ILE A 243 32.94 -8.08 -14.93
CA ILE A 243 33.35 -9.43 -14.59
C ILE A 243 32.52 -10.00 -13.43
N SER A 244 32.24 -9.18 -12.41
CA SER A 244 31.48 -9.59 -11.22
C SER A 244 30.02 -9.93 -11.53
N GLN A 245 29.49 -9.47 -12.68
CA GLN A 245 28.13 -9.76 -13.14
C GLN A 245 28.04 -11.01 -14.04
N LYS A 246 29.15 -11.64 -14.41
CA LYS A 246 29.13 -12.87 -15.21
C LYS A 246 28.46 -14.01 -14.44
N LYS A 247 27.65 -14.81 -15.13
CA LYS A 247 27.07 -16.06 -14.58
C LYS A 247 28.15 -16.98 -14.02
N GLU A 248 29.29 -17.05 -14.69
CA GLU A 248 30.45 -17.82 -14.26
C GLU A 248 31.72 -16.96 -14.36
N ILE A 249 32.44 -16.88 -13.25
CA ILE A 249 33.70 -16.13 -13.14
C ILE A 249 34.86 -17.12 -13.18
N THR A 250 35.72 -17.00 -14.20
CA THR A 250 36.81 -17.95 -14.46
C THR A 250 38.13 -17.50 -13.82
N ASP A 251 39.11 -18.41 -13.71
CA ASP A 251 40.45 -18.05 -13.24
C ASP A 251 41.18 -17.06 -14.18
N LYS A 252 40.82 -17.05 -15.48
CA LYS A 252 41.32 -16.04 -16.43
C LYS A 252 40.83 -14.65 -16.06
N ASP A 253 39.56 -14.53 -15.64
CA ASP A 253 38.98 -13.26 -15.20
C ASP A 253 39.67 -12.75 -13.92
N LEU A 254 39.89 -13.63 -12.94
CA LEU A 254 40.59 -13.27 -11.70
C LEU A 254 42.04 -12.83 -11.99
N ASN A 255 42.75 -13.57 -12.85
CA ASN A 255 44.11 -13.20 -13.26
C ASN A 255 44.17 -11.87 -14.01
N LEU A 256 43.15 -11.55 -14.82
CA LEU A 256 43.05 -10.26 -15.51
C LEU A 256 42.96 -9.11 -14.49
N ILE A 257 42.07 -9.24 -13.50
CA ILE A 257 41.92 -8.26 -12.42
C ILE A 257 43.23 -8.12 -11.65
N ASP A 258 43.83 -9.22 -11.21
CA ASP A 258 45.03 -9.18 -10.39
C ASP A 258 46.23 -8.58 -11.12
N LYS A 259 46.54 -9.10 -12.31
CA LYS A 259 47.80 -8.82 -13.00
C LYS A 259 47.76 -7.53 -13.82
N LYS A 260 46.60 -7.17 -14.39
CA LYS A 260 46.47 -5.95 -15.21
C LYS A 260 45.92 -4.75 -14.45
N ILE A 261 45.07 -4.98 -13.45
CA ILE A 261 44.43 -3.90 -12.69
C ILE A 261 45.11 -3.72 -11.34
N LEU A 262 45.02 -4.70 -10.43
CA LEU A 262 45.40 -4.50 -9.03
C LEU A 262 46.92 -4.42 -8.82
N LYS A 263 47.73 -5.00 -9.70
CA LYS A 263 49.21 -4.94 -9.62
C LYS A 263 49.78 -3.52 -9.63
N LYS A 264 49.14 -2.57 -10.36
CA LYS A 264 49.57 -1.17 -10.44
C LYS A 264 49.00 -0.27 -9.33
N VAL A 265 48.03 -0.77 -8.56
CA VAL A 265 47.30 0.01 -7.56
C VAL A 265 48.08 0.08 -6.26
N LYS A 266 48.13 1.27 -5.66
CA LYS A 266 48.69 1.49 -4.32
C LYS A 266 47.62 1.96 -3.34
N ILE A 267 47.74 1.55 -2.08
CA ILE A 267 46.88 2.02 -1.00
C ILE A 267 47.55 3.19 -0.28
N SER A 268 46.80 4.25 -0.05
CA SER A 268 47.20 5.39 0.77
C SER A 268 46.02 5.94 1.57
N SER A 269 46.31 6.92 2.44
CA SER A 269 45.28 7.61 3.21
C SER A 269 44.53 8.63 2.34
N LEU A 270 43.20 8.60 2.42
CA LEU A 270 42.29 9.52 1.72
C LEU A 270 42.67 10.99 1.93
N ASN A 271 43.08 11.36 3.14
CA ASN A 271 43.41 12.74 3.49
C ASN A 271 44.57 13.33 2.68
N LYS A 272 45.43 12.49 2.08
CA LYS A 272 46.54 12.94 1.23
C LYS A 272 46.12 13.36 -0.18
N HIS A 273 44.89 13.03 -0.58
CA HIS A 273 44.42 13.16 -1.97
C HIS A 273 43.39 14.26 -2.17
N TYR A 274 43.04 15.01 -1.13
CA TYR A 274 42.18 16.17 -1.27
C TYR A 274 42.88 17.30 -2.05
N PRO A 275 42.24 17.85 -3.10
CA PRO A 275 42.70 19.09 -3.73
C PRO A 275 42.94 20.20 -2.72
N LYS A 276 44.05 20.94 -2.85
CA LYS A 276 44.40 22.07 -1.96
C LYS A 276 43.34 23.18 -1.91
N SER A 277 42.47 23.25 -2.92
CA SER A 277 41.36 24.21 -3.02
C SER A 277 40.14 23.82 -2.17
N LEU A 278 40.00 22.57 -1.74
CA LEU A 278 38.88 22.12 -0.91
C LEU A 278 39.09 22.56 0.53
N LYS A 279 38.25 23.48 1.02
CA LYS A 279 38.28 23.96 2.40
C LYS A 279 37.00 23.67 3.18
N ASP A 280 35.85 23.57 2.49
CA ASP A 280 34.55 23.34 3.14
C ASP A 280 34.22 21.84 3.30
N LYS A 281 33.50 21.51 4.38
CA LYS A 281 33.05 20.16 4.70
C LYS A 281 32.11 19.60 3.62
N ASN A 282 31.26 20.42 3.01
CA ASN A 282 30.34 19.95 1.97
C ASN A 282 31.06 19.65 0.67
N ASP A 283 32.05 20.46 0.30
CA ASP A 283 32.85 20.23 -0.90
C ASP A 283 33.72 18.97 -0.75
N ILE A 284 34.31 18.74 0.42
CA ILE A 284 35.02 17.49 0.74
C ILE A 284 34.08 16.29 0.63
N LYS A 285 32.88 16.39 1.18
CA LYS A 285 31.87 15.33 1.09
C LYS A 285 31.48 15.05 -0.36
N LYS A 286 31.25 16.09 -1.16
CA LYS A 286 30.92 15.96 -2.58
C LYS A 286 32.05 15.28 -3.34
N TRP A 287 33.29 15.72 -3.12
CA TRP A 287 34.47 15.08 -3.70
C TRP A 287 34.60 13.61 -3.29
N ASN A 288 34.33 13.28 -2.02
CA ASN A 288 34.33 11.89 -1.55
C ASN A 288 33.28 11.03 -2.28
N ILE A 289 32.08 11.57 -2.50
CA ILE A 289 31.01 10.88 -3.25
C ILE A 289 31.43 10.68 -4.71
N ASP A 290 31.94 11.72 -5.37
CA ASP A 290 32.37 11.67 -6.77
C ASP A 290 33.55 10.68 -7.00
N ASN A 291 34.31 10.41 -5.94
CA ASN A 291 35.46 9.50 -5.96
C ASN A 291 35.21 8.18 -5.21
N ALA A 292 33.98 7.91 -4.79
CA ALA A 292 33.63 6.76 -3.94
C ALA A 292 33.98 5.39 -4.55
N TRP A 293 34.11 5.32 -5.88
CA TRP A 293 34.49 4.14 -6.65
C TRP A 293 35.97 3.72 -6.46
N ARG A 294 36.81 4.60 -5.90
CA ARG A 294 38.22 4.31 -5.55
C ARG A 294 38.55 4.55 -4.08
N ILE A 295 37.55 4.85 -3.26
CA ILE A 295 37.70 5.00 -1.81
C ILE A 295 37.16 3.75 -1.14
N CYS A 296 37.92 3.19 -0.21
CA CYS A 296 37.60 1.94 0.47
C CYS A 296 37.68 2.09 1.99
N ARG A 297 37.07 1.13 2.68
CA ARG A 297 37.41 0.75 4.05
C ARG A 297 37.87 -0.70 4.05
N THR A 298 38.53 -1.12 5.12
CA THR A 298 38.82 -2.55 5.34
C THR A 298 37.75 -3.20 6.21
N ALA A 299 37.44 -4.46 5.98
CA ALA A 299 36.49 -5.24 6.79
C ALA A 299 37.11 -6.60 7.18
N ALA A 300 36.75 -7.08 8.37
CA ALA A 300 37.10 -8.43 8.79
C ALA A 300 36.05 -9.41 8.27
N SER A 301 36.50 -10.43 7.54
CA SER A 301 35.63 -11.49 7.02
C SER A 301 36.35 -12.84 7.11
N PRO A 302 35.88 -13.78 7.95
CA PRO A 302 36.51 -15.09 8.10
C PRO A 302 36.54 -15.90 6.80
N SER A 303 35.50 -15.80 5.97
CA SER A 303 35.43 -16.49 4.67
C SER A 303 36.45 -15.92 3.69
N VAL A 304 36.55 -14.58 3.61
CA VAL A 304 37.53 -13.90 2.74
C VAL A 304 38.95 -14.18 3.22
N LYS A 305 39.21 -14.14 4.53
CA LYS A 305 40.53 -14.41 5.11
C LYS A 305 41.11 -15.73 4.61
N LYS A 306 40.32 -16.81 4.63
CA LYS A 306 40.77 -18.15 4.18
C LYS A 306 41.22 -18.10 2.71
N LEU A 307 40.43 -17.46 1.85
CA LEU A 307 40.76 -17.31 0.43
C LEU A 307 42.02 -16.47 0.22
N VAL A 308 42.20 -15.42 1.02
CA VAL A 308 43.37 -14.53 0.97
C VAL A 308 44.63 -15.24 1.45
N ASP A 309 44.54 -16.04 2.50
CA ASP A 309 45.65 -16.84 3.02
C ASP A 309 46.11 -17.92 2.02
N ASP A 310 45.21 -18.48 1.22
CA ASP A 310 45.56 -19.41 0.16
C ASP A 310 46.17 -18.71 -1.05
N LYS A 311 45.57 -17.59 -1.49
CA LYS A 311 46.03 -16.87 -2.68
C LYS A 311 47.40 -16.21 -2.49
N LYS A 312 47.69 -15.68 -1.30
CA LYS A 312 49.00 -15.04 -1.01
C LYS A 312 50.18 -16.01 -1.00
N LYS A 313 49.94 -17.33 -0.93
CA LYS A 313 51.00 -18.36 -1.10
C LYS A 313 51.53 -18.40 -2.53
N VAL A 314 50.66 -18.12 -3.51
CA VAL A 314 50.95 -18.22 -4.94
C VAL A 314 51.29 -16.85 -5.53
N LEU A 315 50.53 -15.82 -5.13
CA LEU A 315 50.64 -14.48 -5.69
C LEU A 315 51.26 -13.51 -4.68
N LYS A 316 52.53 -13.16 -4.92
CA LYS A 316 53.30 -12.21 -4.10
C LYS A 316 52.95 -10.76 -4.45
N GLN A 317 51.69 -10.36 -4.22
CA GLN A 317 51.24 -8.97 -4.34
C GLN A 317 50.39 -8.56 -3.14
N ILE A 318 50.38 -7.26 -2.83
CA ILE A 318 49.63 -6.73 -1.67
C ILE A 318 48.13 -6.80 -1.95
N LEU A 319 47.69 -6.34 -3.12
CA LEU A 319 46.28 -6.25 -3.51
C LEU A 319 45.90 -7.33 -4.51
N PHE A 320 44.87 -8.11 -4.24
CA PHE A 320 44.32 -9.07 -5.20
C PHE A 320 42.83 -9.31 -4.96
N CYS A 321 42.16 -9.91 -5.93
CA CYS A 321 40.77 -10.32 -5.80
C CYS A 321 40.66 -11.78 -5.32
N VAL A 322 39.57 -12.15 -4.65
CA VAL A 322 39.24 -13.53 -4.32
C VAL A 322 37.78 -13.79 -4.66
N LYS A 323 37.47 -15.01 -5.11
CA LYS A 323 36.12 -15.43 -5.46
C LYS A 323 35.53 -16.31 -4.37
N SER A 324 34.33 -15.98 -3.91
CA SER A 324 33.59 -16.86 -3.00
C SER A 324 32.83 -17.94 -3.79
N LYS A 325 32.94 -19.18 -3.31
CA LYS A 325 32.29 -20.35 -3.93
C LYS A 325 30.79 -20.38 -3.68
N ARG A 326 30.30 -19.75 -2.61
CA ARG A 326 28.90 -19.86 -2.16
C ARG A 326 27.95 -18.97 -2.97
N ASP A 327 28.39 -17.76 -3.25
CA ASP A 327 27.58 -16.67 -3.82
C ASP A 327 28.15 -16.16 -5.15
N ASN A 328 29.23 -16.77 -5.65
CA ASN A 328 29.91 -16.40 -6.90
C ASN A 328 30.37 -14.92 -6.91
N LEU A 329 30.60 -14.30 -5.74
CA LEU A 329 31.02 -12.91 -5.62
C LEU A 329 32.54 -12.75 -5.62
N ILE A 330 33.02 -11.64 -6.19
CA ILE A 330 34.42 -11.20 -6.13
C ILE A 330 34.60 -10.22 -4.97
N TYR A 331 35.64 -10.43 -4.18
CA TYR A 331 36.08 -9.51 -3.14
C TYR A 331 37.50 -9.03 -3.42
N LEU A 332 37.74 -7.73 -3.33
CA LEU A 332 39.10 -7.19 -3.29
C LEU A 332 39.65 -7.35 -1.88
N ALA A 333 40.93 -7.70 -1.79
CA ALA A 333 41.58 -7.94 -0.52
C ALA A 333 43.04 -7.47 -0.51
N LYS A 334 43.53 -7.23 0.70
CA LYS A 334 44.93 -6.91 1.00
C LYS A 334 45.58 -8.02 1.83
N SER A 335 46.84 -8.32 1.56
CA SER A 335 47.60 -9.43 2.17
C SER A 335 48.61 -9.01 3.26
N ASP A 336 48.75 -7.71 3.50
CA ASP A 336 49.67 -7.03 4.43
C ASP A 336 49.25 -7.14 5.91
N TYR A 337 48.82 -8.34 6.35
CA TYR A 337 48.48 -8.61 7.75
C TYR A 337 49.25 -9.81 8.30
N LEU A 338 49.51 -9.78 9.61
CA LEU A 338 50.16 -10.89 10.32
C LEU A 338 49.28 -12.14 10.29
N LYS A 339 49.89 -13.29 9.94
CA LYS A 339 49.19 -14.60 9.86
C LYS A 339 48.56 -15.01 11.21
N SER A 340 49.16 -14.60 12.32
CA SER A 340 48.67 -14.84 13.69
C SER A 340 47.38 -14.08 14.01
N SER A 341 47.01 -13.06 13.23
CA SER A 341 45.77 -12.31 13.47
C SER A 341 44.54 -13.18 13.25
N LYS A 342 43.71 -13.33 14.27
CA LYS A 342 42.49 -14.14 14.20
C LYS A 342 41.44 -13.51 13.28
N LYS A 343 41.29 -12.18 13.29
CA LYS A 343 40.29 -11.42 12.52
C LYS A 343 40.92 -10.21 11.78
N PRO A 344 41.84 -10.43 10.82
CA PRO A 344 42.45 -9.35 10.08
C PRO A 344 41.40 -8.66 9.19
N ARG A 345 41.40 -7.31 9.20
CA ARG A 345 40.61 -6.50 8.25
C ARG A 345 41.29 -6.53 6.87
N CYS A 346 41.09 -7.62 6.14
CA CYS A 346 41.75 -7.90 4.88
C CYS A 346 40.88 -7.64 3.65
N GLN A 347 39.55 -7.60 3.79
CA GLN A 347 38.63 -7.30 2.69
C GLN A 347 38.55 -5.80 2.45
N LEU A 348 38.65 -5.35 1.21
CA LEU A 348 38.36 -3.98 0.81
C LEU A 348 36.90 -3.85 0.38
N VAL A 349 36.22 -2.87 0.96
CA VAL A 349 34.82 -2.53 0.66
C VAL A 349 34.80 -1.12 0.11
N PHE A 350 34.30 -0.96 -1.13
CA PHE A 350 34.17 0.35 -1.77
C PHE A 350 33.10 1.21 -1.08
N ALA A 351 33.38 2.51 -0.99
CA ALA A 351 32.46 3.50 -0.43
C ALA A 351 31.18 3.62 -1.26
N GLU A 352 31.28 3.51 -2.59
CA GLU A 352 30.14 3.63 -3.50
C GLU A 352 29.01 2.64 -3.18
N ASN A 353 29.37 1.43 -2.73
CA ASN A 353 28.44 0.37 -2.36
C ASN A 353 27.68 0.64 -1.05
N ASN A 354 28.05 1.70 -0.32
CA ASN A 354 27.53 2.02 1.00
C ASN A 354 27.15 3.50 1.14
N LEU A 355 26.94 4.20 0.02
CA LEU A 355 26.44 5.58 0.01
C LEU A 355 24.95 5.68 0.35
N SER A 356 24.24 4.55 0.28
CA SER A 356 22.84 4.45 0.65
C SER A 356 22.59 3.20 1.50
N TYR A 357 21.44 3.15 2.15
CA TYR A 357 21.02 2.01 2.97
C TYR A 357 19.54 1.71 2.75
N HIS A 358 19.18 0.44 2.95
CA HIS A 358 17.78 0.04 2.94
C HIS A 358 17.06 0.67 4.15
N PRO A 359 15.86 1.24 4.01
CA PRO A 359 15.21 1.99 5.08
C PRO A 359 14.90 1.16 6.34
N GLY A 360 14.85 -0.16 6.22
CA GLY A 360 14.67 -1.06 7.37
C GLY A 360 13.32 -0.86 8.05
N ASP A 361 13.27 -1.10 9.36
CA ASP A 361 12.10 -0.96 10.24
C ASP A 361 12.11 0.34 11.06
N ILE A 362 13.06 1.26 10.79
CA ILE A 362 13.15 2.57 11.42
C ILE A 362 13.28 3.64 10.35
N TRP A 363 12.20 4.37 10.09
CA TRP A 363 12.14 5.42 9.06
C TRP A 363 12.29 6.80 9.69
N SER A 364 13.52 7.31 9.72
CA SER A 364 13.86 8.62 10.27
C SER A 364 13.95 9.73 9.21
N ASP A 365 13.84 9.39 7.93
CA ASP A 365 14.05 10.29 6.79
C ASP A 365 12.75 10.90 6.23
N ILE A 366 11.61 10.57 6.84
CA ILE A 366 10.32 11.17 6.52
C ILE A 366 10.24 12.54 7.21
N SER A 367 10.14 13.60 6.41
CA SER A 367 9.97 14.95 6.94
C SER A 367 8.50 15.25 7.22
N THR A 368 8.22 15.83 8.39
CA THR A 368 6.88 16.37 8.75
C THR A 368 6.84 17.89 8.73
N THR A 369 7.90 18.54 8.22
CA THR A 369 7.95 20.00 8.08
C THR A 369 7.23 20.44 6.80
N GLY A 370 6.44 21.51 6.87
CA GLY A 370 5.74 22.07 5.70
C GLY A 370 4.45 21.36 5.28
N LEU A 371 3.96 20.36 6.05
CA LEU A 371 2.75 19.59 5.74
C LEU A 371 1.49 20.44 5.53
N ASN A 372 1.41 21.59 6.22
CA ASN A 372 0.24 22.47 6.16
C ASN A 372 -0.11 22.90 4.72
N ASN A 373 0.91 23.09 3.87
CA ASN A 373 0.73 23.57 2.50
C ASN A 373 0.40 22.46 1.49
N GLU A 374 0.57 21.18 1.86
CA GLU A 374 0.30 20.06 0.94
C GLU A 374 -1.18 19.99 0.56
N GLY A 375 -1.45 19.72 -0.72
CA GLY A 375 -2.81 19.61 -1.25
C GLY A 375 -3.60 20.92 -1.39
N GLY A 376 -3.05 22.07 -1.00
CA GLY A 376 -3.72 23.37 -1.12
C GLY A 376 -5.01 23.49 -0.28
N VAL A 377 -5.09 22.77 0.84
CA VAL A 377 -6.24 22.80 1.76
C VAL A 377 -5.77 23.06 3.18
N GLU A 378 -6.48 23.92 3.92
CA GLU A 378 -6.22 24.15 5.33
C GLU A 378 -6.68 22.94 6.15
N PHE A 379 -5.77 22.02 6.39
CA PHE A 379 -5.99 20.82 7.20
C PHE A 379 -4.74 20.66 8.06
N SER A 380 -4.68 21.46 9.14
CA SER A 380 -3.48 21.74 9.93
C SER A 380 -2.97 20.54 10.74
N ASN A 381 -3.86 19.65 11.16
CA ASN A 381 -3.55 18.46 11.94
C ASN A 381 -4.02 17.21 11.19
N GLY A 382 -3.24 16.12 11.22
CA GLY A 382 -3.65 14.82 10.68
C GLY A 382 -3.32 14.55 9.20
N LYS A 383 -2.66 15.46 8.48
CA LYS A 383 -2.13 15.13 7.14
C LYS A 383 -0.95 14.15 7.26
N LYS A 384 -1.02 13.04 6.54
CA LYS A 384 0.13 12.14 6.37
C LYS A 384 1.08 12.66 5.28
N PRO A 385 2.41 12.65 5.52
CA PRO A 385 3.40 13.15 4.56
C PRO A 385 3.34 12.42 3.22
N LEU A 386 3.44 13.17 2.12
CA LEU A 386 3.45 12.57 0.78
C LEU A 386 4.62 11.59 0.58
N GLN A 387 5.79 11.86 1.17
CA GLN A 387 6.94 10.96 1.09
C GLN A 387 6.64 9.58 1.71
N LEU A 388 5.93 9.55 2.84
CA LEU A 388 5.49 8.32 3.49
C LEU A 388 4.51 7.55 2.59
N MET A 389 3.48 8.23 2.10
CA MET A 389 2.46 7.61 1.24
C MET A 389 3.05 7.04 -0.05
N LYS A 390 3.93 7.81 -0.71
CA LYS A 390 4.62 7.33 -1.92
C LYS A 390 5.49 6.11 -1.65
N ARG A 391 6.23 6.09 -0.52
CA ARG A 391 7.04 4.93 -0.13
C ARG A 391 6.18 3.68 0.03
N ILE A 392 5.04 3.78 0.71
CA ILE A 392 4.12 2.66 0.92
C ILE A 392 3.54 2.18 -0.42
N ILE A 393 3.01 3.09 -1.25
CA ILE A 393 2.38 2.74 -2.54
C ILE A 393 3.39 2.11 -3.50
N LYS A 394 4.60 2.69 -3.60
CA LYS A 394 5.67 2.18 -4.47
C LYS A 394 6.14 0.79 -4.04
N SER A 395 6.06 0.47 -2.75
CA SER A 395 6.52 -0.82 -2.20
C SER A 395 5.81 -2.05 -2.76
N VAL A 396 4.59 -1.91 -3.29
CA VAL A 396 3.80 -3.00 -3.86
C VAL A 396 4.27 -3.41 -5.27
N LYS A 397 5.18 -2.64 -5.90
CA LYS A 397 5.77 -2.92 -7.23
C LYS A 397 4.74 -3.20 -8.34
N LYS A 398 3.56 -2.57 -8.26
CA LYS A 398 2.50 -2.71 -9.25
C LYS A 398 2.06 -1.35 -9.75
N LYS A 399 2.32 -1.09 -11.04
CA LYS A 399 2.07 0.21 -11.68
C LYS A 399 0.61 0.43 -12.06
N ASP A 400 -0.21 -0.61 -12.02
CA ASP A 400 -1.66 -0.59 -12.25
C ASP A 400 -2.44 -1.03 -10.99
N ALA A 401 -1.82 -0.86 -9.81
CA ALA A 401 -2.40 -1.27 -8.53
C ALA A 401 -3.76 -0.61 -8.27
N LEU A 402 -4.67 -1.34 -7.64
CA LEU A 402 -5.89 -0.79 -7.03
C LEU A 402 -5.67 -0.55 -5.53
N ILE A 403 -5.73 0.70 -5.12
CA ILE A 403 -5.51 1.16 -3.74
C ILE A 403 -6.84 1.50 -3.05
N LEU A 404 -7.03 1.04 -1.82
CA LEU A 404 -8.13 1.46 -0.94
C LEU A 404 -7.61 2.28 0.23
N ASP A 405 -8.31 3.37 0.54
CA ASP A 405 -8.17 4.09 1.79
C ASP A 405 -9.55 4.45 2.34
N PHE A 406 -9.96 3.79 3.42
CA PHE A 406 -11.27 3.99 4.03
C PHE A 406 -11.23 4.87 5.30
N PHE A 407 -10.15 5.61 5.47
CA PHE A 407 -9.95 6.68 6.44
C PHE A 407 -9.22 7.85 5.74
N ALA A 408 -9.76 8.32 4.63
CA ALA A 408 -9.02 9.14 3.65
C ALA A 408 -8.54 10.49 4.22
N GLY A 409 -9.25 11.05 5.18
CA GLY A 409 -9.01 12.35 5.79
C GLY A 409 -8.84 13.44 4.74
N SER A 410 -7.64 14.00 4.67
CA SER A 410 -7.31 15.03 3.68
C SER A 410 -7.09 14.53 2.25
N ALA A 411 -7.13 13.22 1.99
CA ALA A 411 -6.79 12.56 0.72
C ALA A 411 -5.30 12.60 0.32
N SER A 412 -4.37 12.53 1.28
CA SER A 412 -2.92 12.37 1.00
C SER A 412 -2.62 11.13 0.14
N THR A 413 -3.37 10.03 0.34
CA THR A 413 -3.27 8.81 -0.47
C THR A 413 -3.53 9.07 -1.95
N VAL A 414 -4.59 9.82 -2.28
CA VAL A 414 -4.97 10.16 -3.65
C VAL A 414 -3.85 10.94 -4.35
N GLU A 415 -3.33 11.96 -3.67
CA GLU A 415 -2.27 12.77 -4.24
C GLU A 415 -0.99 11.95 -4.51
N ALA A 416 -0.60 11.09 -3.57
CA ALA A 416 0.57 10.23 -3.76
C ALA A 416 0.39 9.27 -4.95
N VAL A 417 -0.81 8.71 -5.14
CA VAL A 417 -1.14 7.86 -6.31
C VAL A 417 -0.98 8.64 -7.62
N LEU A 418 -1.57 9.84 -7.71
CA LEU A 418 -1.51 10.66 -8.93
C LEU A 418 -0.09 11.13 -9.25
N GLN A 419 0.67 11.55 -8.23
CA GLN A 419 2.08 11.94 -8.41
C GLN A 419 2.93 10.75 -8.89
N LEU A 420 2.77 9.56 -8.31
CA LEU A 420 3.50 8.37 -8.75
C LEU A 420 3.16 7.98 -10.19
N ASN A 421 1.88 7.99 -10.57
CA ASN A 421 1.48 7.73 -11.95
C ASN A 421 2.14 8.70 -12.94
N LYS A 422 2.23 9.99 -12.58
CA LYS A 422 2.93 10.99 -13.38
C LYS A 422 4.45 10.75 -13.43
N GLU A 423 5.06 10.34 -12.33
CA GLU A 423 6.50 10.11 -12.21
C GLU A 423 6.98 8.86 -12.95
N ASP A 424 6.21 7.77 -12.92
CA ASP A 424 6.64 6.46 -13.42
C ASP A 424 5.80 5.90 -14.57
N GLY A 425 4.87 6.68 -15.11
CA GLY A 425 3.95 6.27 -16.18
C GLY A 425 2.92 5.22 -15.75
N GLY A 426 2.70 5.07 -14.45
CA GLY A 426 1.72 4.14 -13.91
C GLY A 426 0.26 4.51 -14.21
N LYS A 427 -0.61 3.53 -14.01
CA LYS A 427 -2.07 3.60 -14.14
C LYS A 427 -2.77 3.12 -12.88
N ARG A 428 -2.16 3.36 -11.72
CA ARG A 428 -2.72 3.00 -10.41
C ARG A 428 -4.05 3.70 -10.21
N LYS A 429 -5.03 3.01 -9.63
CA LYS A 429 -6.36 3.51 -9.34
C LYS A 429 -6.60 3.55 -7.84
N TYR A 430 -7.46 4.46 -7.38
CA TYR A 430 -7.84 4.54 -5.98
C TYR A 430 -9.34 4.47 -5.77
N VAL A 431 -9.71 3.88 -4.63
CA VAL A 431 -11.02 4.02 -3.98
C VAL A 431 -10.76 4.62 -2.62
N VAL A 432 -11.33 5.79 -2.36
CA VAL A 432 -11.23 6.42 -1.05
C VAL A 432 -12.61 6.59 -0.42
N CYS A 433 -12.70 6.40 0.89
CA CYS A 433 -13.90 6.66 1.67
C CYS A 433 -13.61 7.72 2.71
N GLU A 434 -14.49 8.70 2.81
CA GLU A 434 -14.45 9.68 3.89
C GLU A 434 -15.82 9.73 4.57
N ASN A 435 -15.79 9.79 5.91
CA ASN A 435 -17.01 9.60 6.69
C ASN A 435 -17.86 10.88 6.67
N ASN A 436 -19.18 10.69 6.58
CA ASN A 436 -20.15 11.76 6.78
C ASN A 436 -21.20 11.34 7.83
N PRO A 437 -20.83 11.19 9.11
CA PRO A 437 -21.84 11.10 10.14
C PRO A 437 -22.44 12.51 10.30
N ASN A 438 -23.73 12.66 10.01
CA ASN A 438 -24.55 13.88 10.03
C ASN A 438 -24.18 14.93 11.11
N SER A 439 -23.09 15.66 10.91
CA SER A 439 -22.62 16.73 11.78
C SER A 439 -22.16 17.87 10.89
N THR A 440 -22.33 19.11 11.34
CA THR A 440 -21.85 20.29 10.61
C THR A 440 -20.33 20.27 10.35
N LYS A 441 -19.57 19.51 11.14
CA LYS A 441 -18.10 19.39 11.04
C LYS A 441 -17.64 18.37 9.99
N THR A 442 -18.41 17.33 9.72
CA THR A 442 -18.05 16.24 8.80
C THR A 442 -18.27 16.61 7.33
N ASN A 443 -19.18 17.54 7.06
CA ASN A 443 -19.26 18.18 5.73
C ASN A 443 -17.95 18.88 5.36
N ILE A 444 -17.30 19.55 6.31
CA ILE A 444 -16.02 20.26 6.09
C ILE A 444 -14.90 19.28 5.69
N VAL A 445 -14.85 18.08 6.28
CA VAL A 445 -13.81 17.08 5.97
C VAL A 445 -14.00 16.49 4.58
N ASN A 446 -15.24 16.10 4.23
CA ASN A 446 -15.56 15.62 2.89
C ASN A 446 -15.29 16.69 1.83
N ASP A 447 -15.65 17.94 2.12
CA ASP A 447 -15.39 19.06 1.23
C ASP A 447 -13.89 19.31 1.08
N LYS A 448 -13.09 19.23 2.15
CA LYS A 448 -11.61 19.35 2.08
C LYS A 448 -10.97 18.17 1.34
N CYS A 449 -11.45 16.95 1.55
CA CYS A 449 -11.02 15.75 0.85
C CYS A 449 -11.23 15.93 -0.67
N LEU A 450 -12.47 16.21 -1.08
CA LEU A 450 -12.80 16.47 -2.48
C LEU A 450 -12.06 17.69 -3.03
N GLN A 451 -11.91 18.76 -2.24
CA GLN A 451 -11.19 19.96 -2.65
C GLN A 451 -9.71 19.66 -2.91
N ARG A 452 -9.03 18.86 -2.07
CA ARG A 452 -7.65 18.44 -2.37
C ARG A 452 -7.59 17.65 -3.67
N ILE A 453 -8.52 16.73 -3.90
CA ILE A 453 -8.55 15.94 -5.14
C ILE A 453 -8.73 16.86 -6.35
N LYS A 454 -9.61 17.85 -6.27
CA LYS A 454 -9.79 18.89 -7.30
C LYS A 454 -8.54 19.75 -7.48
N ASN A 455 -7.90 20.16 -6.38
CA ASN A 455 -6.67 20.94 -6.43
C ASN A 455 -5.57 20.19 -7.17
N VAL A 456 -5.36 18.91 -6.84
CA VAL A 456 -4.35 18.08 -7.48
C VAL A 456 -4.72 17.80 -8.95
N SER A 457 -6.00 17.56 -9.25
CA SER A 457 -6.42 17.06 -10.57
C SER A 457 -6.75 18.15 -11.60
N ILE A 458 -7.16 19.34 -11.15
CA ILE A 458 -7.79 20.36 -12.00
C ILE A 458 -7.02 21.68 -11.94
N THR A 459 -6.80 22.24 -10.76
CA THR A 459 -6.29 23.61 -10.63
C THR A 459 -4.77 23.69 -10.47
N GLY A 460 -4.16 22.66 -9.86
CA GLY A 460 -2.83 22.77 -9.27
C GLY A 460 -2.88 23.53 -7.93
N TYR A 461 -1.75 23.55 -7.22
CA TYR A 461 -1.57 24.33 -6.00
C TYR A 461 -0.08 24.61 -5.72
N GLY A 462 0.25 25.77 -5.16
CA GLY A 462 1.64 26.18 -4.94
C GLY A 462 2.45 26.12 -6.23
N LYS A 463 3.55 25.35 -6.24
CA LYS A 463 4.37 25.09 -7.44
C LYS A 463 3.92 23.84 -8.22
N ASN A 464 2.96 23.08 -7.71
CA ASN A 464 2.52 21.82 -8.30
C ASN A 464 1.47 22.09 -9.37
N LYS A 465 1.83 21.80 -10.63
CA LYS A 465 0.90 21.79 -11.77
C LYS A 465 -0.16 20.68 -11.59
N PRO A 466 -1.38 20.88 -12.09
CA PRO A 466 -2.42 19.85 -12.03
C PRO A 466 -1.98 18.55 -12.73
N ILE A 467 -2.51 17.43 -12.23
CA ILE A 467 -2.31 16.08 -12.76
C ILE A 467 -3.70 15.57 -13.19
N PRO A 468 -4.08 15.71 -14.48
CA PRO A 468 -5.40 15.34 -14.94
C PRO A 468 -5.78 13.92 -14.52
N SER A 469 -6.96 13.79 -13.93
CA SER A 469 -7.52 12.50 -13.52
C SER A 469 -9.05 12.55 -13.59
N ASN A 470 -9.68 11.37 -13.60
CA ASN A 470 -11.13 11.24 -13.59
C ASN A 470 -11.60 10.76 -12.22
N LEU A 471 -12.68 11.35 -11.72
CA LEU A 471 -13.27 11.02 -10.42
C LEU A 471 -14.79 10.86 -10.54
N LYS A 472 -15.30 9.77 -9.98
CA LYS A 472 -16.72 9.59 -9.68
C LYS A 472 -16.90 9.62 -8.16
N VAL A 473 -17.81 10.48 -7.71
CA VAL A 473 -18.16 10.64 -6.30
C VAL A 473 -19.47 9.90 -6.05
N PHE A 474 -19.52 9.11 -4.99
CA PHE A 474 -20.70 8.35 -4.59
C PHE A 474 -21.10 8.71 -3.16
N LYS A 475 -22.37 8.52 -2.83
CA LYS A 475 -22.89 8.64 -1.47
C LYS A 475 -23.55 7.34 -1.04
N THR A 476 -23.30 6.93 0.20
CA THR A 476 -23.92 5.73 0.79
C THR A 476 -25.39 5.95 1.10
N PHE A 477 -26.22 4.93 0.89
CA PHE A 477 -27.61 4.92 1.34
C PHE A 477 -28.08 3.48 1.54
N PHE A 478 -29.19 3.29 2.26
CA PHE A 478 -29.80 1.99 2.49
C PHE A 478 -31.10 1.83 1.70
N ILE A 479 -31.43 0.59 1.36
CA ILE A 479 -32.74 0.18 0.87
C ILE A 479 -33.34 -0.83 1.86
N GLU A 480 -34.58 -0.58 2.27
CA GLU A 480 -35.37 -1.49 3.09
C GLU A 480 -35.66 -2.80 2.33
N ARG A 481 -35.88 -3.89 3.08
CA ARG A 481 -36.28 -5.18 2.50
C ARG A 481 -37.81 -5.29 2.34
N THR A 482 -38.46 -4.18 2.01
CA THR A 482 -39.90 -4.02 1.80
C THR A 482 -40.11 -3.74 0.31
N PHE A 483 -41.12 -4.37 -0.31
CA PHE A 483 -41.21 -4.43 -1.77
C PHE A 483 -42.60 -4.02 -2.26
N SER A 484 -42.67 -2.85 -2.91
CA SER A 484 -43.78 -2.43 -3.78
C SER A 484 -43.34 -2.45 -5.26
N ASP A 485 -44.27 -2.33 -6.21
CA ASP A 485 -43.93 -2.31 -7.65
C ASP A 485 -43.09 -1.09 -8.06
N LEU A 486 -43.23 0.06 -7.38
CA LEU A 486 -42.37 1.24 -7.61
C LEU A 486 -40.91 1.00 -7.18
N ASP A 487 -40.68 0.08 -6.25
CA ASP A 487 -39.35 -0.28 -5.77
C ASP A 487 -38.56 -1.09 -6.83
N LYS A 488 -39.26 -1.80 -7.74
CA LYS A 488 -38.65 -2.59 -8.83
C LYS A 488 -37.77 -1.73 -9.73
N ILE A 489 -38.33 -0.64 -10.26
CA ILE A 489 -37.63 0.26 -11.19
C ILE A 489 -36.45 0.95 -10.49
N LYS A 490 -36.67 1.40 -9.25
CA LYS A 490 -35.65 2.06 -8.44
C LYS A 490 -34.47 1.12 -8.20
N ILE A 491 -34.73 -0.12 -7.80
CA ILE A 491 -33.68 -1.09 -7.47
C ILE A 491 -32.90 -1.52 -8.72
N THR A 492 -33.56 -1.69 -9.87
CA THR A 492 -32.90 -1.93 -11.17
C THR A 492 -31.90 -0.82 -11.52
N LYS A 493 -32.26 0.45 -11.27
CA LYS A 493 -31.35 1.59 -11.45
C LYS A 493 -30.16 1.49 -10.49
N GLU A 494 -30.38 1.25 -9.21
CA GLU A 494 -29.28 1.16 -8.24
C GLU A 494 -28.35 -0.03 -8.51
N MET A 495 -28.88 -1.16 -8.99
CA MET A 495 -28.07 -2.31 -9.44
C MET A 495 -27.20 -1.96 -10.65
N THR A 496 -27.74 -1.16 -11.57
CA THR A 496 -26.97 -0.64 -12.71
C THR A 496 -25.76 0.15 -12.19
N ASP A 497 -25.97 1.08 -11.26
CA ASP A 497 -24.90 1.93 -10.72
C ASP A 497 -23.81 1.11 -10.01
N ILE A 498 -24.19 0.06 -9.26
CA ILE A 498 -23.25 -0.84 -8.59
C ILE A 498 -22.41 -1.66 -9.59
N ILE A 499 -23.02 -2.15 -10.67
CA ILE A 499 -22.30 -2.91 -11.70
C ILE A 499 -21.38 -1.98 -12.50
N CYS A 500 -21.85 -0.79 -12.87
CA CYS A 500 -21.05 0.25 -13.52
C CYS A 500 -19.85 0.66 -12.65
N PHE A 501 -20.06 0.79 -11.34
CA PHE A 501 -19.00 1.03 -10.37
C PHE A 501 -17.97 -0.10 -10.32
N LYS A 502 -18.43 -1.36 -10.20
CA LYS A 502 -17.56 -2.54 -10.21
C LYS A 502 -16.70 -2.64 -11.48
N GLU A 503 -17.29 -2.38 -12.63
CA GLU A 503 -16.62 -2.57 -13.92
C GLU A 503 -15.91 -1.31 -14.43
N ASN A 504 -16.08 -0.17 -13.74
CA ASN A 504 -15.57 1.15 -14.15
C ASN A 504 -16.09 1.57 -15.54
N LYS A 505 -17.40 1.39 -15.80
CA LYS A 505 -18.06 1.66 -17.09
C LYS A 505 -19.24 2.59 -16.86
N PHE A 506 -19.10 3.86 -17.23
CA PHE A 506 -20.11 4.88 -16.95
C PHE A 506 -20.62 5.61 -18.19
N ASN A 507 -19.99 5.40 -19.35
CA ASN A 507 -20.42 6.06 -20.58
C ASN A 507 -21.58 5.25 -21.16
N SER A 508 -22.82 5.72 -20.99
CA SER A 508 -24.00 5.05 -21.55
C SER A 508 -23.94 5.06 -23.08
N ILE A 509 -24.18 3.89 -23.69
CA ILE A 509 -24.24 3.74 -25.14
C ILE A 509 -25.71 3.60 -25.57
N GLU A 510 -26.43 2.71 -24.89
CA GLU A 510 -27.85 2.47 -25.11
C GLU A 510 -28.52 2.07 -23.81
N ILE A 511 -29.72 2.60 -23.59
CA ILE A 511 -30.53 2.35 -22.39
C ILE A 511 -31.93 1.99 -22.85
N LYS A 512 -32.34 0.75 -22.55
CA LYS A 512 -33.70 0.23 -22.69
C LYS A 512 -34.19 -0.23 -21.32
N ASN A 513 -35.48 -0.56 -21.22
CA ASN A 513 -36.05 -1.14 -19.99
C ASN A 513 -35.53 -2.56 -19.74
N SER A 514 -35.39 -3.33 -20.82
CA SER A 514 -34.93 -4.72 -20.85
C SER A 514 -33.40 -4.86 -20.71
N TYR A 515 -32.62 -3.91 -21.24
CA TYR A 515 -31.15 -3.97 -21.17
C TYR A 515 -30.47 -2.59 -21.19
N LYS A 516 -29.20 -2.56 -20.80
CA LYS A 516 -28.35 -1.36 -20.87
C LYS A 516 -26.93 -1.71 -21.31
N PHE A 517 -26.34 -0.84 -22.12
CA PHE A 517 -24.95 -0.93 -22.57
C PHE A 517 -24.12 0.27 -22.13
N PHE A 518 -22.92 0.00 -21.63
CA PHE A 518 -21.97 1.01 -21.17
C PHE A 518 -20.56 0.76 -21.73
N ALA A 519 -19.86 1.84 -22.07
CA ALA A 519 -18.45 1.84 -22.44
C ALA A 519 -17.56 2.34 -21.29
N GLY A 520 -16.30 1.92 -21.32
CA GLY A 520 -15.23 2.51 -20.51
C GLY A 520 -14.60 3.69 -21.23
N SER A 521 -13.66 4.36 -20.56
CA SER A 521 -12.90 5.46 -21.17
C SER A 521 -12.13 5.01 -22.42
N ASN A 522 -11.51 3.83 -22.38
CA ASN A 522 -10.57 3.40 -23.43
C ASN A 522 -11.15 2.43 -24.47
N SER A 523 -12.49 2.35 -24.60
CA SER A 523 -13.27 1.59 -25.60
C SER A 523 -12.95 0.10 -25.85
N LYS A 524 -11.92 -0.50 -25.24
CA LYS A 524 -11.46 -1.87 -25.53
C LYS A 524 -12.46 -2.96 -25.14
N ASN A 525 -13.28 -2.72 -24.11
CA ASN A 525 -14.30 -3.65 -23.63
C ASN A 525 -15.55 -2.88 -23.16
N TYR A 526 -16.74 -3.41 -23.45
CA TYR A 526 -18.05 -2.86 -23.05
C TYR A 526 -18.69 -3.68 -21.92
N LEU A 527 -19.72 -3.11 -21.30
CA LEU A 527 -20.56 -3.73 -20.29
C LEU A 527 -21.98 -3.82 -20.85
N GLY A 528 -22.54 -5.02 -20.85
CA GLY A 528 -23.97 -5.27 -21.08
C GLY A 528 -24.64 -5.71 -19.79
N ILE A 529 -25.82 -5.17 -19.52
CA ILE A 529 -26.67 -5.59 -18.40
C ILE A 529 -28.04 -5.92 -18.97
N LEU A 530 -28.47 -7.17 -18.82
CA LEU A 530 -29.76 -7.67 -19.28
C LEU A 530 -30.65 -7.91 -18.05
N PHE A 531 -31.79 -7.23 -17.99
CA PHE A 531 -32.74 -7.29 -16.87
C PHE A 531 -33.90 -8.25 -17.10
N ASN A 532 -34.28 -8.46 -18.35
CA ASN A 532 -35.30 -9.42 -18.78
C ASN A 532 -35.07 -9.81 -20.25
N LEU A 533 -35.85 -10.76 -20.77
CA LEU A 533 -35.65 -11.33 -22.10
C LEU A 533 -36.49 -10.65 -23.21
N ASP A 534 -37.27 -9.62 -22.90
CA ASP A 534 -38.26 -9.03 -23.81
C ASP A 534 -37.65 -8.53 -25.14
N ASP A 535 -36.40 -8.04 -25.10
CA ASP A 535 -35.66 -7.57 -26.28
C ASP A 535 -34.35 -8.35 -26.54
N LEU A 536 -34.31 -9.65 -26.21
CA LEU A 536 -33.10 -10.48 -26.33
C LEU A 536 -32.48 -10.44 -27.75
N ASN A 537 -33.29 -10.53 -28.81
CA ASN A 537 -32.78 -10.52 -30.18
C ASN A 537 -32.06 -9.20 -30.53
N LYS A 538 -32.64 -8.05 -30.14
CA LYS A 538 -32.02 -6.73 -30.34
C LYS A 538 -30.73 -6.60 -29.53
N PHE A 539 -30.72 -7.14 -28.32
CA PHE A 539 -29.54 -7.17 -27.46
C PHE A 539 -28.39 -7.94 -28.10
N ILE A 540 -28.67 -9.13 -28.64
CA ILE A 540 -27.69 -9.98 -29.34
C ILE A 540 -27.19 -9.29 -30.62
N GLU A 541 -28.10 -8.73 -31.42
CA GLU A 541 -27.76 -8.02 -32.66
C GLU A 541 -26.84 -6.82 -32.41
N PHE A 542 -27.11 -6.05 -31.34
CA PHE A 542 -26.23 -4.95 -30.94
C PHE A 542 -24.80 -5.43 -30.67
N ILE A 543 -24.63 -6.54 -29.95
CA ILE A 543 -23.30 -7.11 -29.65
C ILE A 543 -22.63 -7.65 -30.92
N LYS A 544 -23.39 -8.34 -31.79
CA LYS A 544 -22.88 -8.85 -33.07
C LYS A 544 -22.26 -7.74 -33.92
N ASN A 545 -22.92 -6.59 -33.98
CA ASN A 545 -22.52 -5.43 -34.80
C ASN A 545 -21.37 -4.59 -34.20
N LYS A 546 -20.81 -4.99 -33.06
CA LYS A 546 -19.67 -4.32 -32.44
C LYS A 546 -18.43 -5.20 -32.46
N ASP A 547 -17.28 -4.62 -32.82
CA ASP A 547 -15.99 -5.28 -32.79
C ASP A 547 -15.26 -5.03 -31.45
N VAL A 548 -15.94 -5.32 -30.35
CA VAL A 548 -15.39 -5.21 -28.99
C VAL A 548 -15.91 -6.35 -28.12
N LYS A 549 -15.18 -6.70 -27.07
CA LYS A 549 -15.65 -7.70 -26.10
C LYS A 549 -16.58 -7.08 -25.07
N PHE A 550 -17.55 -7.85 -24.59
CA PHE A 550 -18.52 -7.46 -23.58
C PHE A 550 -18.35 -8.28 -22.31
N LYS A 551 -18.42 -7.62 -21.16
CA LYS A 551 -18.77 -8.28 -19.91
C LYS A 551 -20.28 -8.19 -19.74
N LEU A 552 -20.93 -9.33 -19.53
CA LEU A 552 -22.38 -9.44 -19.51
C LEU A 552 -22.87 -9.81 -18.11
N TYR A 553 -23.80 -9.03 -17.58
CA TYR A 553 -24.55 -9.36 -16.37
C TYR A 553 -26.00 -9.65 -16.75
N VAL A 554 -26.47 -10.87 -16.48
CA VAL A 554 -27.83 -11.32 -16.81
C VAL A 554 -28.60 -11.55 -15.53
N PHE A 555 -29.66 -10.77 -15.32
CA PHE A 555 -30.59 -10.97 -14.22
C PHE A 555 -31.66 -11.97 -14.62
N SER A 556 -31.79 -13.06 -13.86
CA SER A 556 -32.86 -14.03 -14.06
C SER A 556 -33.43 -14.53 -12.74
N LEU A 557 -34.70 -14.95 -12.79
CA LEU A 557 -35.40 -15.55 -11.66
C LEU A 557 -35.07 -17.05 -11.52
N GLY A 558 -34.68 -17.70 -12.62
CA GLY A 558 -34.20 -19.08 -12.69
C GLY A 558 -32.73 -19.26 -12.29
N ASN A 559 -32.22 -20.49 -12.43
CA ASN A 559 -30.80 -20.82 -12.32
C ASN A 559 -30.23 -21.18 -13.71
N ASP A 560 -30.79 -20.62 -14.77
CA ASP A 560 -30.44 -20.95 -16.14
C ASP A 560 -29.07 -20.36 -16.50
N ASN A 561 -28.24 -21.13 -17.21
CA ASN A 561 -26.88 -20.74 -17.57
C ASN A 561 -26.82 -19.86 -18.84
N PHE A 562 -27.95 -19.66 -19.53
CA PHE A 562 -28.10 -18.86 -20.75
C PHE A 562 -27.10 -19.19 -21.90
N GLU A 563 -26.47 -20.37 -21.85
CA GLU A 563 -25.40 -20.71 -22.81
C GLU A 563 -25.93 -20.89 -24.24
N ASP A 564 -27.15 -21.41 -24.37
CA ASP A 564 -27.79 -21.61 -25.68
C ASP A 564 -28.26 -20.27 -26.28
N GLU A 565 -28.84 -19.39 -25.46
CA GLU A 565 -29.35 -18.09 -25.87
C GLU A 565 -28.24 -17.14 -26.37
N PHE A 566 -27.02 -17.28 -25.86
CA PHE A 566 -25.88 -16.46 -26.25
C PHE A 566 -24.86 -17.17 -27.14
N TYR A 567 -25.17 -18.38 -27.64
CA TYR A 567 -24.25 -19.20 -28.43
C TYR A 567 -23.61 -18.42 -29.60
N GLU A 568 -24.39 -17.61 -30.31
CA GLU A 568 -23.94 -16.85 -31.48
C GLU A 568 -22.95 -15.73 -31.16
N ILE A 569 -22.89 -15.27 -29.92
CA ILE A 569 -22.01 -14.18 -29.46
C ILE A 569 -21.00 -14.63 -28.41
N ARG A 570 -20.89 -15.95 -28.16
CA ARG A 570 -20.04 -16.54 -27.12
C ARG A 570 -18.59 -16.06 -27.16
N ASP A 571 -18.04 -15.84 -28.36
CA ASP A 571 -16.65 -15.40 -28.55
C ASP A 571 -16.44 -13.91 -28.22
N LYS A 572 -17.53 -13.14 -28.17
CA LYS A 572 -17.55 -11.70 -27.86
C LYS A 572 -17.94 -11.40 -26.42
N ILE A 573 -18.51 -12.35 -25.67
CA ILE A 573 -19.02 -12.10 -24.33
C ILE A 573 -18.26 -12.86 -23.25
N SER A 574 -18.27 -12.30 -22.04
CA SER A 574 -17.90 -12.97 -20.80
C SER A 574 -19.05 -12.76 -19.82
N ILE A 575 -19.83 -13.82 -19.56
CA ILE A 575 -20.91 -13.77 -18.57
C ILE A 575 -20.30 -13.67 -17.18
N MET A 576 -20.76 -12.68 -16.41
CA MET A 576 -20.26 -12.37 -15.08
C MET A 576 -21.31 -12.72 -14.03
N PRO A 577 -20.92 -13.32 -12.89
CA PRO A 577 -21.85 -13.59 -11.82
C PRO A 577 -22.32 -12.28 -11.18
N ILE A 578 -23.64 -12.17 -10.98
CA ILE A 578 -24.21 -11.12 -10.14
C ILE A 578 -23.86 -11.43 -8.68
N PRO A 579 -23.36 -10.44 -7.90
CA PRO A 579 -23.15 -10.63 -6.48
C PRO A 579 -24.41 -11.18 -5.78
N ASN A 580 -24.28 -12.28 -5.04
CA ASN A 580 -25.43 -12.97 -4.43
C ASN A 580 -26.33 -12.06 -3.59
N SER A 581 -25.76 -11.09 -2.87
CA SER A 581 -26.53 -10.10 -2.12
C SER A 581 -27.44 -9.27 -3.01
N LEU A 582 -26.98 -8.85 -4.19
CA LEU A 582 -27.80 -8.15 -5.17
C LEU A 582 -28.82 -9.09 -5.83
N LEU A 583 -28.41 -10.33 -6.11
CA LEU A 583 -29.29 -11.33 -6.70
C LEU A 583 -30.44 -11.72 -5.76
N GLU A 584 -30.20 -11.85 -4.45
CA GLU A 584 -31.25 -12.11 -3.47
C GLU A 584 -32.27 -10.98 -3.39
N VAL A 585 -31.79 -9.74 -3.48
CA VAL A 585 -32.65 -8.55 -3.53
C VAL A 585 -33.51 -8.62 -4.78
N TYR A 586 -32.89 -8.82 -5.95
CA TYR A 586 -33.61 -8.98 -7.21
C TYR A 586 -34.65 -10.12 -7.13
N LYS A 587 -34.25 -11.32 -6.69
CA LYS A 587 -35.13 -12.49 -6.62
C LYS A 587 -36.30 -12.31 -5.63
N LYS A 588 -36.16 -11.52 -4.56
CA LYS A 588 -37.26 -11.27 -3.61
C LYS A 588 -38.27 -10.23 -4.09
N ILE A 589 -37.85 -9.37 -5.01
CA ILE A 589 -38.66 -8.29 -5.58
C ILE A 589 -39.54 -8.81 -6.72
N PHE A 590 -38.95 -9.68 -7.54
CA PHE A 590 -39.53 -10.15 -8.79
C PHE A 590 -40.10 -11.58 -8.68
N LYS A 591 -40.07 -12.19 -7.49
CA LYS A 591 -40.96 -13.29 -7.08
C LYS A 591 -42.18 -12.70 -6.40
#